data_AF-A0A848XHK4-F1
#
_entry.id   AF-A0A848XHK4-F1
#
_cell.length_a   1.000
_cell.length_b   1.000
_cell.length_c   1.000
_cell.angle_alpha   90.00
_cell.angle_beta   90.00
_cell.angle_gamma   90.00
#
_symmetry.space_group_name_H-M   'P 1'
#
loop_
_entity.id
_entity.type
_entity.pdbx_description
1 polymer ?
#
loop_
_entity_poly.entity_id
_entity_poly.type
_entity_poly.pdbx_seq_one_letter_code
_entity_poly.pdbx_strand_id
1 'polypeptide(L)'
;MTSTGAKTWRRAKCDQPSRIVLGVERLLFETSRVADYPGCTLNADAGGRVLEEIAQPCSEGRALLSKVSDKFGLSARGYHRVLRVARTIADLAGSDVVLRQHIAEAVSYRLGAALSGEIAPTT
;
A
#
# COMPACT_ATOMS: atom_id res chain seq x y z
N MET A 1 -5.56 27.23 15.22
CA MET A 1 -6.73 26.51 14.66
C MET A 1 -6.40 26.09 13.25
N THR A 2 -5.73 24.95 13.06
CA THR A 2 -5.48 24.34 11.73
C THR A 2 -5.99 22.91 11.76
N SER A 3 -7.32 22.77 11.76
CA SER A 3 -7.95 21.52 11.37
C SER A 3 -8.24 21.61 9.89
N THR A 4 -7.67 20.75 9.04
CA THR A 4 -8.33 20.23 7.82
C THR A 4 -7.46 19.09 7.27
N GLY A 5 -8.04 17.90 7.06
CA GLY A 5 -7.49 16.91 6.14
C GLY A 5 -7.46 15.45 6.61
N ALA A 6 -6.67 15.11 7.62
CA ALA A 6 -6.14 13.75 7.76
C ALA A 6 -7.06 12.67 8.40
N LYS A 7 -8.39 12.82 8.49
CA LYS A 7 -9.19 11.98 9.44
C LYS A 7 -10.36 11.15 8.90
N THR A 8 -10.72 11.16 7.63
CA THR A 8 -11.94 10.45 7.17
C THR A 8 -11.70 9.02 6.64
N TRP A 9 -10.46 8.64 6.29
CA TRP A 9 -10.18 7.34 5.66
C TRP A 9 -10.24 6.13 6.60
N ARG A 10 -10.12 6.33 7.92
CA ARG A 10 -10.15 5.23 8.93
C ARG A 10 -11.46 4.41 8.93
N ARG A 11 -12.51 4.90 8.27
CA ARG A 11 -13.84 4.27 8.21
C ARG A 11 -14.30 3.92 6.79
N ALA A 12 -13.45 4.10 5.78
CA ALA A 12 -13.82 3.82 4.40
C ALA A 12 -14.10 2.32 4.21
N LYS A 13 -15.35 2.00 3.85
CA LYS A 13 -15.80 0.63 3.58
C LYS A 13 -15.13 0.10 2.31
N CYS A 14 -14.79 -1.19 2.28
CA CYS A 14 -14.21 -1.90 1.12
C CYS A 14 -15.04 -1.81 -0.18
N ASP A 15 -16.31 -1.40 -0.09
CA ASP A 15 -17.30 -1.48 -1.16
C ASP A 15 -17.71 -0.10 -1.75
N GLN A 16 -16.86 0.93 -1.56
CA GLN A 16 -17.06 2.22 -2.22
C GLN A 16 -16.14 2.29 -3.44
N PRO A 17 -16.67 2.31 -4.68
CA PRO A 17 -15.83 2.42 -5.87
C PRO A 17 -15.18 3.80 -5.88
N SER A 18 -13.84 3.87 -5.77
CA SER A 18 -13.11 5.10 -6.05
C SER A 18 -13.17 5.34 -7.55
N ARG A 19 -13.90 6.39 -7.94
CA ARG A 19 -14.03 6.93 -9.30
C ARG A 19 -12.66 6.86 -9.99
N ILE A 20 -12.49 5.98 -10.97
CA ILE A 20 -11.23 5.83 -11.72
C ILE A 20 -10.96 7.18 -12.40
N VAL A 21 -9.91 7.87 -11.96
CA VAL A 21 -9.50 9.15 -12.55
C VAL A 21 -8.56 8.88 -13.72
N LEU A 22 -8.92 9.35 -14.91
CA LEU A 22 -8.17 9.16 -16.16
C LEU A 22 -7.00 10.14 -16.28
N GLY A 23 -5.80 9.61 -16.54
CA GLY A 23 -4.69 10.28 -17.24
C GLY A 23 -4.03 11.49 -16.56
N VAL A 24 -2.69 11.53 -16.49
CA VAL A 24 -1.82 12.61 -15.95
C VAL A 24 -1.95 13.05 -14.48
N GLU A 25 -3.06 12.82 -13.76
CA GLU A 25 -3.21 13.22 -12.34
C GLU A 25 -2.53 12.26 -11.31
N ARG A 26 -1.93 11.15 -11.76
CA ARG A 26 -1.35 10.11 -10.89
C ARG A 26 -0.16 10.57 -10.04
N LEU A 27 0.71 11.43 -10.57
CA LEU A 27 1.86 11.98 -9.84
C LEU A 27 1.43 13.00 -8.78
N LEU A 28 0.29 13.67 -9.00
CA LEU A 28 -0.26 14.63 -8.04
C LEU A 28 -0.74 13.91 -6.77
N PHE A 29 -1.26 12.70 -6.90
CA PHE A 29 -1.77 11.95 -5.76
C PHE A 29 -0.66 11.47 -4.81
N GLU A 30 0.45 11.01 -5.36
CA GLU A 30 1.59 10.60 -4.55
C GLU A 30 2.23 11.81 -3.85
N THR A 31 2.54 12.86 -4.62
CA THR A 31 3.18 14.07 -4.08
C THR A 31 2.29 14.79 -3.06
N SER A 32 0.97 14.86 -3.29
CA SER A 32 0.04 15.49 -2.33
C SER A 32 -0.04 14.74 -0.99
N ARG A 33 0.07 13.41 -0.98
CA ARG A 33 0.00 12.63 0.28
C ARG A 33 1.25 12.74 1.13
N VAL A 34 2.42 12.80 0.49
CA VAL A 34 3.69 12.88 1.22
C VAL A 34 4.17 14.32 1.42
N ALA A 35 3.55 15.31 0.78
CA ALA A 35 3.90 16.73 0.89
C ALA A 35 3.92 17.26 2.33
N ASP A 36 3.07 16.73 3.21
CA ASP A 36 3.01 17.13 4.62
C ASP A 36 4.18 16.56 5.46
N TYR A 37 5.00 15.65 4.90
CA TYR A 37 6.07 14.95 5.60
C TYR A 37 7.46 15.42 5.11
N PRO A 38 8.20 16.22 5.89
CA PRO A 38 9.51 16.69 5.49
C PRO A 38 10.47 15.51 5.29
N GLY A 39 11.15 15.50 4.15
CA GLY A 39 12.07 14.43 3.75
C GLY A 39 11.43 13.24 3.01
N CYS A 40 10.12 13.28 2.72
CA CYS A 40 9.45 12.34 1.83
C CYS A 40 9.01 13.05 0.55
N THR A 41 9.51 12.58 -0.60
CA THR A 41 9.11 13.11 -1.92
C THR A 41 8.29 12.11 -2.71
N LEU A 42 8.48 10.82 -2.41
CA LEU A 42 7.81 9.68 -3.03
C LEU A 42 7.30 8.72 -1.94
N ASN A 43 6.34 7.85 -2.29
CA ASN A 43 5.91 6.73 -1.45
C ASN A 43 7.07 5.78 -1.12
N ALA A 44 8.11 5.75 -1.96
CA ALA A 44 9.32 4.97 -1.71
C ALA A 44 10.07 5.45 -0.45
N ASP A 45 10.02 6.75 -0.16
CA ASP A 45 10.70 7.41 0.98
C ASP A 45 9.92 7.20 2.29
N ALA A 46 8.62 6.88 2.20
CA ALA A 46 7.76 6.71 3.36
C ALA A 46 8.21 5.51 4.20
N GLY A 47 8.68 5.79 5.42
CA GLY A 47 9.10 4.80 6.41
C GLY A 47 8.31 4.88 7.71
N GLY A 48 8.27 3.75 8.42
CA GLY A 48 7.68 3.65 9.76
C GLY A 48 6.26 4.24 9.82
N ARG A 49 6.07 5.21 10.71
CA ARG A 49 4.77 5.82 10.97
C ARG A 49 4.16 6.52 9.75
N VAL A 50 4.97 7.16 8.90
CA VAL A 50 4.47 7.84 7.69
C VAL A 50 3.81 6.83 6.76
N LEU A 51 4.47 5.70 6.54
CA LEU A 51 3.93 4.61 5.73
C LEU A 51 2.63 4.05 6.32
N GLU A 52 2.59 3.86 7.64
CA GLU A 52 1.38 3.40 8.34
C GLU A 52 0.23 4.40 8.29
N GLU A 53 0.48 5.69 8.05
CA GLU A 53 -0.56 6.70 7.93
C GLU A 53 -1.09 6.80 6.49
N ILE A 54 -0.21 6.76 5.48
CA ILE A 54 -0.61 6.93 4.07
C ILE A 54 -1.07 5.63 3.40
N ALA A 55 -0.57 4.47 3.82
CA ALA A 55 -0.79 3.18 3.18
C ALA A 55 -1.73 2.25 3.96
N GLN A 56 -2.60 2.79 4.83
CA GLN A 56 -3.54 1.97 5.59
C GLN A 56 -4.42 1.13 4.68
N PRO A 57 -4.33 -0.22 4.75
CA PRO A 57 -5.22 -1.07 4.01
C PRO A 57 -6.62 -1.06 4.61
N CYS A 58 -7.60 -1.23 3.75
CA CYS A 58 -8.95 -1.63 4.16
C CYS A 58 -8.93 -2.96 4.93
N SER A 59 -10.02 -3.29 5.63
CA SER A 59 -10.10 -4.50 6.46
C SER A 59 -9.77 -5.78 5.68
N GLU A 60 -10.30 -5.92 4.47
CA GLU A 60 -10.01 -7.06 3.59
C GLU A 60 -8.55 -7.11 3.13
N GLY A 61 -7.98 -5.95 2.78
CA GLY A 61 -6.58 -5.84 2.42
C GLY A 61 -5.65 -6.21 3.57
N ARG A 62 -6.01 -5.80 4.80
CA ARG A 62 -5.29 -6.14 6.02
C ARG A 62 -5.37 -7.65 6.32
N ALA A 63 -6.55 -8.24 6.17
CA ALA A 63 -6.74 -9.67 6.34
C ALA A 63 -5.92 -10.48 5.32
N LEU A 64 -5.89 -10.04 4.05
CA LEU A 64 -5.05 -10.66 3.03
C LEU A 64 -3.56 -10.54 3.37
N LEU A 65 -3.12 -9.34 3.76
CA LEU A 65 -1.72 -9.10 4.09
C LEU A 65 -1.26 -9.93 5.29
N SER A 66 -2.12 -10.11 6.31
CA SER A 66 -1.84 -11.02 7.43
C SER A 66 -1.66 -12.47 6.94
N LYS A 67 -2.59 -12.99 6.14
CA LYS A 67 -2.52 -14.35 5.59
C LYS A 67 -1.25 -14.57 4.76
N VAL A 68 -0.84 -13.58 3.98
CA VAL A 68 0.39 -13.63 3.18
C VAL A 68 1.61 -13.61 4.09
N SER A 69 1.63 -12.76 5.12
CA SER A 69 2.73 -12.75 6.10
C SER A 69 2.90 -14.09 6.80
N ASP A 70 1.81 -14.71 7.23
CA ASP A 70 1.83 -16.00 7.92
C ASP A 70 2.27 -17.12 6.98
N LYS A 71 1.76 -17.14 5.74
CA LYS A 71 2.04 -18.20 4.76
C LYS A 71 3.47 -18.14 4.21
N PHE A 72 3.99 -16.93 3.97
CA PHE A 72 5.29 -16.74 3.30
C PHE A 72 6.38 -16.24 4.24
N GLY A 73 6.11 -16.15 5.55
CA GLY A 73 7.08 -15.72 6.56
C GLY A 73 7.63 -14.32 6.30
N LEU A 74 6.77 -13.36 5.93
CA LEU A 74 7.24 -12.01 5.62
C LEU A 74 7.89 -11.36 6.84
N SER A 75 9.15 -10.97 6.68
CA SER A 75 9.79 -10.08 7.66
C SER A 75 9.06 -8.72 7.71
N ALA A 76 9.23 -7.97 8.80
CA ALA A 76 8.69 -6.62 8.92
C ALA A 76 9.08 -5.71 7.73
N ARG A 77 10.30 -5.88 7.19
CA ARG A 77 10.75 -5.17 5.98
C ARG A 77 10.02 -5.63 4.73
N GLY A 78 9.75 -6.93 4.60
CA GLY A 78 8.95 -7.50 3.53
C GLY A 78 7.51 -6.96 3.54
N TYR A 79 6.89 -6.94 4.72
CA TYR A 79 5.58 -6.37 4.96
C TYR A 79 5.51 -4.88 4.55
N HIS A 80 6.43 -4.04 5.03
CA HIS A 80 6.48 -2.62 4.65
C HIS A 80 6.75 -2.41 3.16
N ARG A 81 7.51 -3.28 2.51
CA ARG A 81 7.72 -3.20 1.07
C ARG A 81 6.44 -3.50 0.29
N VAL A 82 5.65 -4.49 0.71
CA VAL A 82 4.34 -4.76 0.10
C VAL A 82 3.41 -3.56 0.29
N LEU A 83 3.38 -2.95 1.47
CA LEU A 83 2.57 -1.75 1.72
C LEU A 83 2.93 -0.56 0.84
N ARG A 84 4.23 -0.26 0.68
CA ARG A 84 4.68 0.83 -0.21
C ARG A 84 4.23 0.60 -1.65
N VAL A 85 4.44 -0.61 -2.17
CA VAL A 85 4.03 -0.96 -3.54
C VAL A 85 2.50 -0.87 -3.68
N ALA A 86 1.75 -1.39 -2.72
CA ALA A 86 0.28 -1.32 -2.74
C ALA A 86 -0.24 0.12 -2.68
N ARG A 87 0.43 1.01 -1.94
CA ARG A 87 0.13 2.46 -1.93
C ARG A 87 0.36 3.08 -3.30
N THR A 88 1.51 2.83 -3.93
CA THR A 88 1.78 3.30 -5.29
C THR A 88 0.73 2.79 -6.27
N ILE A 89 0.35 1.51 -6.22
CA ILE A 89 -0.72 0.95 -7.07
C ILE A 89 -2.05 1.67 -6.81
N ALA A 90 -2.39 1.93 -5.55
CA ALA A 90 -3.60 2.68 -5.19
C ALA A 90 -3.58 4.11 -5.73
N ASP A 91 -2.45 4.82 -5.64
CA ASP A 91 -2.29 6.17 -6.20
C ASP A 91 -2.40 6.16 -7.74
N LEU A 92 -1.81 5.14 -8.39
CA LEU A 92 -1.94 4.95 -9.84
C LEU A 92 -3.38 4.65 -10.28
N ALA A 93 -4.17 4.02 -9.40
CA ALA A 93 -5.60 3.76 -9.59
C ALA A 93 -6.51 4.94 -9.19
N GLY A 94 -5.94 6.04 -8.68
CA GLY A 94 -6.72 7.18 -8.15
C GLY A 94 -7.53 6.82 -6.91
N SER A 95 -7.08 5.83 -6.13
CA SER A 95 -7.78 5.32 -4.96
C SER A 95 -7.21 5.88 -3.68
N ASP A 96 -8.08 6.46 -2.86
CA ASP A 96 -7.69 6.95 -1.53
C ASP A 96 -7.31 5.85 -0.55
N VAL A 97 -7.96 4.70 -0.70
CA VAL A 97 -7.82 3.57 0.20
C VAL A 97 -6.98 2.49 -0.46
N VAL A 98 -6.07 1.88 0.30
CA VAL A 98 -5.38 0.68 -0.17
C VAL A 98 -6.34 -0.51 -0.08
N LEU A 99 -6.97 -0.83 -1.22
CA LEU A 99 -7.92 -1.93 -1.35
C LEU A 99 -7.21 -3.29 -1.41
N ARG A 100 -7.98 -4.36 -1.18
CA ARG A 100 -7.49 -5.75 -1.25
C ARG A 100 -6.81 -6.07 -2.59
N GLN A 101 -7.35 -5.57 -3.70
CA GLN A 101 -6.79 -5.80 -5.04
C GLN A 101 -5.39 -5.19 -5.20
N HIS A 102 -5.14 -3.99 -4.65
CA HIS A 102 -3.82 -3.36 -4.69
C HIS A 102 -2.79 -4.16 -3.88
N ILE A 103 -3.21 -4.72 -2.74
CA ILE A 103 -2.38 -5.61 -1.93
C ILE A 103 -2.08 -6.90 -2.70
N ALA A 104 -3.08 -7.53 -3.31
CA ALA A 104 -2.89 -8.78 -4.06
C ALA A 104 -1.89 -8.59 -5.20
N GLU A 105 -2.03 -7.50 -5.95
CA GLU A 105 -1.11 -7.15 -7.04
C GLU A 105 0.32 -6.86 -6.53
N ALA A 106 0.46 -6.08 -5.45
CA ALA A 106 1.75 -5.82 -4.81
C ALA A 106 2.44 -7.10 -4.33
N VAL A 107 1.67 -8.04 -3.78
CA VAL A 107 2.17 -9.35 -3.35
C VAL A 107 2.65 -10.16 -4.55
N SER A 108 1.90 -10.21 -5.65
CA SER A 108 2.30 -10.90 -6.88
C SER A 108 3.63 -10.37 -7.44
N TYR A 109 3.84 -9.05 -7.43
CA TYR A 109 5.13 -8.46 -7.84
C TYR A 109 6.28 -8.81 -6.90
N ARG A 110 6.00 -9.04 -5.60
CA ARG A 110 7.02 -9.32 -4.59
C ARG A 110 7.37 -10.80 -4.47
N LEU A 111 6.36 -11.66 -4.59
CA LEU A 111 6.50 -13.11 -4.45
C LEU A 111 6.64 -13.81 -5.80
N GLY A 112 6.41 -13.14 -6.94
CA GLY A 112 6.69 -13.70 -8.26
C GLY A 112 8.13 -14.21 -8.39
N ALA A 113 9.11 -13.49 -7.82
CA ALA A 113 10.50 -13.97 -7.78
C ALA A 113 10.73 -15.16 -6.84
N ALA A 114 9.92 -15.33 -5.79
CA ALA A 114 9.99 -16.46 -4.86
C ALA A 114 9.20 -17.68 -5.34
N LEU A 115 8.19 -17.49 -6.20
CA LEU A 115 7.35 -18.53 -6.79
C LEU A 115 7.97 -19.13 -8.07
N SER A 116 8.93 -18.45 -8.69
CA SER A 116 9.67 -18.94 -9.87
C SER A 116 10.96 -19.68 -9.53
N GLY A 117 11.35 -19.77 -8.26
CA GLY A 117 12.53 -20.51 -7.82
C GLY A 117 12.14 -21.74 -6.99
N GLU A 118 12.60 -22.91 -7.41
CA GLU A 118 12.73 -24.10 -6.57
C GLU A 118 13.35 -23.71 -5.23
N ILE A 119 12.55 -23.62 -4.18
CA ILE A 119 13.07 -23.63 -2.82
C ILE A 119 13.28 -25.11 -2.48
N ALA A 120 14.46 -25.63 -2.83
CA ALA A 120 14.92 -26.91 -2.32
C ALA A 120 14.94 -26.84 -0.77
N PRO A 121 14.54 -27.91 -0.06
CA PRO A 121 14.59 -27.93 1.39
C PRO A 121 16.04 -27.90 1.85
N THR A 122 16.41 -26.90 2.64
CA THR A 122 17.66 -26.88 3.40
C THR A 122 17.63 -28.04 4.38
N THR A 123 18.39 -29.10 4.09
CA THR A 123 18.78 -30.14 5.06
C THR A 123 20.10 -29.76 5.68
#